data_AF-A0A453GP91-F1
#
_entry.id   AF-A0A453GP91-F1
#
_cell.length_a   1.000
_cell.length_b   1.000
_cell.length_c   1.000
_cell.angle_alpha   90.00
_cell.angle_beta   90.00
_cell.angle_gamma   90.00
#
_symmetry.space_group_name_H-M   'P 1'
#
loop_
_entity.id
_entity.type
_entity.pdbx_description
1 polymer ?
#
loop_
_entity_poly.entity_id
_entity_poly.type
_entity_poly.pdbx_seq_one_letter_code
_entity_poly.pdbx_strand_id
1 'polypeptide(L)'
;MEGQKHHADSQKHNRRKTSTKMGSGGDQPSPPGAKAGAGGDQANQPGQIATTDRLDRLLSQPANKCCADCGAPDPKWVSLTFGAFICIKCSGAHRSLGVHISKIVSVKLDEWTDEQVDFLTDLGGNGAVNSTYEAFLGNYTKPRQDCSADDRNDFIR
;
A
#
# COMPACT_ATOMS: atom_id res chain seq x y z
N MET A 1 -52.84 -4.75 43.84
CA MET A 1 -52.38 -5.84 42.94
C MET A 1 -51.49 -5.18 41.89
N GLU A 2 -50.33 -4.63 42.24
CA GLU A 2 -49.10 -5.31 42.69
C GLU A 2 -48.78 -6.55 41.86
N GLY A 3 -47.68 -6.43 41.09
CA GLY A 3 -47.03 -7.47 40.32
C GLY A 3 -45.65 -6.98 39.86
N GLN A 4 -44.64 -7.19 40.71
CA GLN A 4 -43.21 -6.92 40.52
C GLN A 4 -42.61 -7.70 39.34
N LYS A 5 -41.81 -7.06 38.47
CA LYS A 5 -40.34 -7.11 38.33
C LYS A 5 -39.68 -8.51 38.33
N HIS A 6 -38.79 -8.76 37.36
CA HIS A 6 -37.34 -9.11 37.52
C HIS A 6 -36.75 -9.59 36.17
N HIS A 7 -35.82 -8.81 35.60
CA HIS A 7 -34.37 -9.08 35.50
C HIS A 7 -34.00 -10.23 34.55
N ALA A 8 -33.49 -9.88 33.36
CA ALA A 8 -32.71 -10.77 32.51
C ALA A 8 -31.22 -10.54 32.79
N ASP A 9 -30.56 -11.59 33.27
CA ASP A 9 -29.15 -11.64 33.64
C ASP A 9 -28.24 -11.91 32.42
N SER A 10 -26.97 -11.68 32.68
CA SER A 10 -25.82 -11.44 31.85
C SER A 10 -25.18 -12.71 31.22
N GLN A 11 -24.41 -12.44 30.16
CA GLN A 11 -23.04 -12.92 29.92
C GLN A 11 -22.72 -14.26 29.22
N LYS A 12 -21.89 -14.07 28.18
CA LYS A 12 -20.58 -14.70 27.88
C LYS A 12 -20.52 -16.09 27.21
N HIS A 13 -20.19 -16.03 25.91
CA HIS A 13 -18.95 -16.52 25.30
C HIS A 13 -18.09 -17.47 26.16
N ASN A 14 -17.86 -18.70 25.70
CA ASN A 14 -16.52 -19.26 25.72
C ASN A 14 -16.29 -20.34 24.65
N ARG A 15 -15.28 -20.11 23.81
CA ARG A 15 -14.73 -21.06 22.84
C ARG A 15 -13.56 -21.82 23.47
N ARG A 16 -13.55 -23.13 23.19
CA ARG A 16 -12.50 -24.16 23.36
C ARG A 16 -11.07 -23.68 23.67
N LYS A 17 -10.36 -24.43 24.53
CA LYS A 17 -9.01 -24.94 24.24
C LYS A 17 -8.57 -26.05 25.21
N THR A 18 -7.98 -27.08 24.63
CA THR A 18 -7.41 -28.28 25.23
C THR A 18 -6.02 -28.01 25.83
N SER A 19 -5.73 -28.69 26.92
CA SER A 19 -4.49 -28.60 27.71
C SER A 19 -3.44 -29.60 27.23
N THR A 20 -2.20 -29.15 26.98
CA THR A 20 -1.01 -30.00 26.91
C THR A 20 0.22 -29.28 27.48
N LYS A 21 0.62 -29.72 28.68
CA LYS A 21 1.95 -30.09 29.20
C LYS A 21 3.15 -29.15 29.00
N MET A 22 3.75 -28.78 30.15
CA MET A 22 5.03 -28.11 30.31
C MET A 22 6.23 -29.09 30.28
N GLY A 23 7.38 -28.61 29.81
CA GLY A 23 8.68 -29.29 29.86
C GLY A 23 9.82 -28.25 29.77
N SER A 24 10.89 -28.51 30.51
CA SER A 24 11.89 -27.57 31.05
C SER A 24 13.18 -27.42 30.23
N GLY A 25 13.87 -26.28 30.42
CA GLY A 25 15.33 -26.18 30.62
C GLY A 25 16.27 -26.09 29.41
N GLY A 26 17.24 -25.15 29.46
CA GLY A 26 18.48 -25.19 28.68
C GLY A 26 19.09 -23.83 28.33
N ASP A 27 20.15 -23.44 29.05
CA ASP A 27 21.07 -22.32 28.80
C ASP A 27 21.92 -22.49 27.51
N GLN A 28 22.23 -21.34 26.87
CA GLN A 28 23.37 -20.90 26.01
C GLN A 28 24.39 -21.90 25.39
N PRO A 29 25.09 -21.59 24.25
CA PRO A 29 25.69 -20.28 23.92
C PRO A 29 25.70 -19.84 22.42
N SER A 30 26.04 -18.55 22.23
CA SER A 30 26.37 -17.92 20.94
C SER A 30 27.66 -18.46 20.30
N PRO A 31 27.80 -18.43 18.97
CA PRO A 31 29.10 -18.52 18.30
C PRO A 31 29.62 -17.15 17.78
N PRO A 32 30.94 -17.03 17.53
CA PRO A 32 31.63 -15.77 17.23
C PRO A 32 31.82 -15.51 15.73
N GLY A 33 32.08 -14.24 15.39
CA GLY A 33 33.17 -13.86 14.48
C GLY A 33 32.98 -13.99 12.96
N ALA A 34 32.65 -12.86 12.34
CA ALA A 34 33.21 -12.30 11.09
C ALA A 34 33.60 -13.23 9.92
N LYS A 35 32.97 -13.00 8.75
CA LYS A 35 33.71 -12.73 7.51
C LYS A 35 33.08 -11.60 6.71
N ALA A 36 33.95 -10.67 6.32
CA ALA A 36 33.77 -9.64 5.32
C ALA A 36 33.65 -10.23 3.91
N GLY A 37 33.05 -9.46 3.00
CA GLY A 37 32.98 -9.70 1.56
C GLY A 37 31.54 -9.65 1.07
N ALA A 38 31.14 -8.78 0.15
CA ALA A 38 31.86 -7.83 -0.66
C ALA A 38 30.91 -6.67 -0.97
N GLY A 39 31.45 -5.46 -1.04
CA GLY A 39 30.79 -4.39 -1.78
C GLY A 39 30.54 -4.91 -3.19
N GLY A 40 29.28 -4.96 -3.57
CA GLY A 40 28.91 -4.99 -4.98
C GLY A 40 29.09 -3.58 -5.48
N ASP A 41 30.29 -3.25 -5.95
CA ASP A 41 30.49 -2.18 -6.92
C ASP A 41 29.53 -2.45 -8.07
N GLN A 42 28.34 -1.82 -8.05
CA GLN A 42 27.52 -1.71 -9.24
C GLN A 42 28.25 -0.76 -10.18
N ALA A 43 29.17 -1.35 -10.93
CA ALA A 43 29.78 -0.74 -12.09
C ALA A 43 28.65 -0.22 -12.98
N ASN A 44 28.52 1.10 -13.00
CA ASN A 44 27.79 1.88 -13.98
C ASN A 44 28.10 1.34 -15.38
N GLN A 45 27.18 0.55 -15.96
CA GLN A 45 27.29 0.14 -17.35
C GLN A 45 26.96 1.34 -18.23
N PRO A 46 27.87 1.76 -19.14
CA PRO A 46 27.61 2.89 -20.02
C PRO A 46 26.45 2.54 -20.97
N GLY A 47 25.26 3.08 -20.65
CA GLY A 47 24.04 2.89 -21.45
C GLY A 47 22.73 2.76 -20.66
N GLN A 48 22.79 2.52 -19.34
CA GLN A 48 21.57 2.46 -18.51
C GLN A 48 21.19 3.86 -18.02
N ILE A 49 19.95 4.27 -18.30
CA ILE A 49 19.37 5.53 -17.80
C ILE A 49 19.12 5.35 -16.30
N ALA A 50 19.51 6.34 -15.50
CA ALA A 50 19.35 6.27 -14.04
C ALA A 50 17.89 6.01 -13.65
N THR A 51 17.67 5.18 -12.62
CA THR A 51 16.35 4.82 -12.09
C THR A 51 15.49 6.06 -11.81
N THR A 52 16.11 7.11 -11.26
CA THR A 52 15.48 8.41 -10.98
C THR A 52 14.99 9.11 -12.24
N ASP A 53 15.80 9.15 -13.30
CA ASP A 53 15.43 9.80 -14.57
C ASP A 53 14.26 9.08 -15.24
N ARG A 54 14.20 7.75 -15.10
CA ARG A 54 13.09 6.93 -15.61
C ARG A 54 11.80 7.20 -14.84
N LEU A 55 11.88 7.29 -13.51
CA LEU A 55 10.74 7.66 -12.67
C LEU A 55 10.25 9.09 -12.97
N ASP A 56 11.17 10.03 -13.18
CA ASP A 56 10.85 11.42 -13.55
C ASP A 56 10.13 11.49 -14.90
N ARG A 57 10.49 10.64 -15.87
CA ARG A 57 9.75 10.52 -17.14
C ARG A 57 8.30 10.08 -16.90
N LEU A 58 8.06 9.10 -16.03
CA LEU A 58 6.70 8.70 -15.67
C LEU A 58 5.93 9.84 -15.01
N LEU A 59 6.54 10.54 -14.05
CA LEU A 59 5.94 11.71 -13.40
C LEU A 59 5.69 12.88 -14.36
N SER A 60 6.41 12.95 -15.48
CA SER A 60 6.21 13.97 -16.52
C SER A 60 4.97 13.73 -17.37
N GLN A 61 4.45 12.50 -17.42
CA GLN A 61 3.28 12.16 -18.22
C GLN A 61 2.04 12.94 -17.73
N PRO A 62 1.23 13.52 -18.65
CA PRO A 62 0.08 14.35 -18.27
C PRO A 62 -0.90 13.67 -17.31
N ALA A 63 -1.19 12.37 -17.52
CA ALA A 63 -2.10 11.61 -16.66
C ALA A 63 -1.58 11.44 -15.23
N ASN A 64 -0.26 11.40 -15.04
CA ASN A 64 0.39 11.20 -13.74
C ASN A 64 0.57 12.53 -12.97
N LYS A 65 0.20 13.67 -13.57
CA LYS A 65 0.19 14.98 -12.89
C LYS A 65 -0.96 15.15 -11.90
N CYS A 66 -1.97 14.29 -11.99
CA CYS A 66 -3.12 14.30 -11.11
C CYS A 66 -3.26 12.94 -10.43
N CYS A 67 -3.69 12.94 -9.18
CA CYS A 67 -3.99 11.74 -8.40
C CYS A 67 -5.00 10.86 -9.14
N ALA A 68 -4.67 9.57 -9.26
CA ALA A 68 -5.48 8.58 -9.94
C ALA A 68 -6.91 8.48 -9.40
N ASP A 69 -7.15 8.72 -8.11
CA ASP A 69 -8.47 8.48 -7.51
C ASP A 69 -9.29 9.75 -7.30
N CYS A 70 -8.65 10.89 -7.00
CA CYS A 70 -9.37 12.13 -6.63
C CYS A 70 -8.99 13.38 -7.44
N GLY A 71 -8.07 13.24 -8.40
CA GLY A 71 -7.64 14.34 -9.26
C GLY A 71 -6.79 15.43 -8.57
N ALA A 72 -6.44 15.28 -7.30
CA ALA A 72 -5.53 16.21 -6.61
C ALA A 72 -4.20 16.34 -7.37
N PRO A 73 -3.65 17.56 -7.56
CA PRO A 73 -2.44 17.75 -8.33
C PRO A 73 -1.20 17.20 -7.62
N ASP A 74 -0.13 16.98 -8.39
CA ASP A 74 1.21 16.59 -7.95
C ASP A 74 1.20 15.40 -6.96
N PRO A 75 0.70 14.22 -7.38
CA PRO A 75 0.76 13.03 -6.55
C PRO A 75 2.20 12.66 -6.18
N LYS A 76 2.43 12.33 -4.90
CA LYS A 76 3.77 12.03 -4.34
C LYS A 76 3.91 10.60 -3.87
N TRP A 77 2.91 9.78 -4.14
CA TRP A 77 2.84 8.37 -3.75
C TRP A 77 2.44 7.54 -4.96
N VAL A 78 2.86 6.29 -4.95
CA VAL A 78 2.53 5.29 -5.97
C VAL A 78 1.93 4.08 -5.28
N SER A 79 0.78 3.61 -5.77
CA SER A 79 0.39 2.23 -5.55
C SER A 79 1.10 1.36 -6.58
N LEU A 80 2.16 0.68 -6.15
CA LEU A 80 2.97 -0.17 -7.02
C LEU A 80 2.15 -1.32 -7.60
N THR A 81 1.22 -1.89 -6.82
CA THR A 81 0.40 -3.03 -7.29
C THR A 81 -0.43 -2.68 -8.52
N PHE A 82 -0.96 -1.45 -8.58
CA PHE A 82 -1.81 -1.00 -9.68
C PHE A 82 -1.09 -0.11 -10.70
N GLY A 83 0.08 0.42 -10.35
CA GLY A 83 0.80 1.38 -11.19
C GLY A 83 0.20 2.78 -11.14
N ALA A 84 -0.41 3.16 -10.02
CA ALA A 84 -1.16 4.41 -9.89
C ALA A 84 -0.42 5.46 -9.04
N PHE A 85 -0.22 6.66 -9.59
CA PHE A 85 0.24 7.84 -8.87
C PHE A 85 -0.91 8.51 -8.13
N ILE A 86 -0.79 8.59 -6.81
CA ILE A 86 -1.85 9.03 -5.90
C ILE A 86 -1.36 10.10 -4.91
N CYS A 87 -2.30 10.88 -4.39
CA CYS A 87 -2.00 11.90 -3.38
C CYS A 87 -1.84 11.27 -1.98
N ILE A 88 -1.35 12.07 -1.02
CA ILE A 88 -1.15 11.60 0.35
C ILE A 88 -2.43 11.06 1.00
N LYS A 89 -3.59 11.69 0.77
CA LYS A 89 -4.87 11.27 1.35
C LYS A 89 -5.32 9.91 0.80
N CYS A 90 -5.25 9.72 -0.52
CA CYS A 90 -5.57 8.45 -1.16
C CYS A 90 -4.57 7.35 -0.79
N SER A 91 -3.29 7.69 -0.65
CA SER A 91 -2.30 6.73 -0.14
C SER A 91 -2.67 6.19 1.24
N GLY A 92 -3.32 6.99 2.09
CA GLY A 92 -3.87 6.54 3.37
C GLY A 92 -5.00 5.52 3.20
N ALA A 93 -5.96 5.80 2.31
CA ALA A 93 -7.06 4.89 1.99
C ALA A 93 -6.55 3.53 1.44
N HIS A 94 -5.61 3.58 0.50
CA HIS A 94 -4.96 2.38 -0.03
C HIS A 94 -4.21 1.57 1.04
N ARG A 95 -3.55 2.22 2.00
CA ARG A 95 -2.90 1.52 3.13
C ARG A 95 -3.90 0.75 3.98
N SER A 96 -5.13 1.26 4.14
CA SER A 96 -6.20 0.57 4.88
C SER A 96 -6.71 -0.70 4.19
N LEU A 97 -6.44 -0.88 2.88
CA LEU A 97 -6.73 -2.14 2.17
C LEU A 97 -5.76 -3.27 2.57
N GLY A 98 -4.57 -2.92 3.04
CA GLY A 98 -3.50 -3.85 3.38
C GLY A 98 -2.54 -4.14 2.23
N VAL A 99 -1.31 -4.56 2.59
CA VAL A 99 -0.17 -4.69 1.65
C VAL A 99 -0.33 -5.76 0.58
N HIS A 100 -1.21 -6.73 0.80
CA HIS A 100 -1.53 -7.80 -0.15
C HIS A 100 -2.46 -7.30 -1.27
N ILE A 101 -3.12 -6.16 -1.08
CA ILE A 101 -3.98 -5.51 -2.08
C ILE A 101 -3.24 -4.33 -2.71
N SER A 102 -2.70 -3.43 -1.90
CA SER A 102 -2.08 -2.20 -2.40
C SER A 102 -0.75 -1.92 -1.69
N LYS A 103 0.35 -2.05 -2.42
CA LYS A 103 1.69 -1.68 -1.95
C LYS A 103 1.94 -0.19 -2.22
N ILE A 104 1.98 0.62 -1.17
CA ILE A 104 2.18 2.08 -1.26
C ILE A 104 3.66 2.44 -1.05
N VAL A 105 4.22 3.19 -2.01
CA VAL A 105 5.60 3.69 -2.02
C VAL A 105 5.61 5.20 -2.30
N SER A 106 6.48 5.93 -1.63
CA SER A 106 6.71 7.36 -1.84
C SER A 106 7.60 7.57 -3.06
N VAL A 107 7.25 8.56 -3.87
CA VAL A 107 8.08 8.97 -5.01
C VAL A 107 9.46 9.48 -4.57
N LYS A 108 9.55 10.13 -3.40
CA LYS A 108 10.78 10.80 -2.94
C LYS A 108 11.39 10.21 -1.67
N LEU A 109 10.57 9.63 -0.80
CA LEU A 109 11.01 9.23 0.53
C LEU A 109 11.44 7.76 0.60
N ASP A 110 11.13 6.97 -0.43
CA ASP A 110 11.49 5.56 -0.51
C ASP A 110 12.54 5.35 -1.60
N GLU A 111 13.37 4.32 -1.41
CA GLU A 111 14.32 3.86 -2.42
C GLU A 111 13.61 3.08 -3.52
N TRP A 112 13.99 3.36 -4.77
CA TRP A 112 13.45 2.72 -5.96
C TRP A 112 14.47 1.78 -6.57
N THR A 113 14.02 0.56 -6.90
CA THR A 113 14.83 -0.37 -7.70
C THR A 113 14.46 -0.24 -9.16
N ASP A 114 15.37 -0.63 -10.05
CA ASP A 114 15.09 -0.63 -11.49
C ASP A 114 13.87 -1.49 -11.82
N GLU A 115 13.72 -2.65 -11.20
CA GLU A 115 12.59 -3.55 -11.42
C GLU A 115 11.24 -2.91 -11.03
N GLN A 116 11.23 -2.06 -10.00
CA GLN A 116 10.02 -1.34 -9.61
C GLN A 116 9.64 -0.28 -10.64
N VAL A 117 10.63 0.43 -11.21
CA VAL A 117 10.38 1.44 -12.23
C VAL A 117 10.03 0.79 -13.58
N ASP A 118 10.65 -0.33 -13.92
CA ASP A 118 10.27 -1.17 -15.06
C ASP A 118 8.82 -1.62 -14.93
N PHE A 119 8.46 -2.23 -13.80
CA PHE A 119 7.09 -2.67 -13.55
C PHE A 119 6.08 -1.52 -13.61
N LEU A 120 6.39 -0.37 -13.02
CA LEU A 120 5.53 0.80 -13.09
C LEU A 120 5.39 1.35 -14.52
N THR A 121 6.44 1.25 -15.34
CA THR A 121 6.43 1.62 -16.76
C THR A 121 5.53 0.69 -17.55
N ASP A 122 5.62 -0.62 -17.32
CA ASP A 122 4.81 -1.63 -18.01
C ASP A 122 3.32 -1.49 -17.69
N LEU A 123 2.98 -1.06 -16.48
CA LEU A 123 1.59 -0.78 -16.07
C LEU A 123 1.03 0.51 -16.70
N GLY A 124 1.86 1.39 -17.26
CA GLY A 124 1.42 2.54 -18.04
C GLY A 124 0.88 3.74 -17.24
N GLY A 125 0.96 3.71 -15.91
CA GLY A 125 0.57 4.84 -15.07
C GLY A 125 -0.94 5.10 -15.00
N ASN A 126 -1.32 6.29 -14.55
CA ASN A 126 -2.70 6.68 -14.29
C ASN A 126 -3.60 6.61 -15.52
N GLY A 127 -3.05 6.89 -16.71
CA GLY A 127 -3.81 6.82 -17.96
C GLY A 127 -4.34 5.40 -18.21
N ALA A 128 -3.48 4.39 -18.05
CA ALA A 128 -3.85 2.99 -18.19
C ALA A 128 -4.76 2.51 -17.04
N VAL A 129 -4.43 2.90 -15.81
CA VAL A 129 -5.21 2.56 -14.60
C VAL A 129 -6.64 3.08 -14.73
N ASN A 130 -6.86 4.37 -14.96
CA ASN A 130 -8.21 4.92 -15.03
C ASN A 130 -8.96 4.41 -16.28
N SER A 131 -8.28 4.17 -17.40
CA SER A 131 -8.92 3.54 -18.58
C SER A 131 -9.39 2.10 -18.32
N THR A 132 -8.85 1.43 -17.30
CA THR A 132 -9.22 0.06 -16.94
C THR A 132 -10.25 0.04 -15.81
N TYR A 133 -9.93 0.68 -14.68
CA TYR A 133 -10.74 0.63 -13.45
C TYR A 133 -11.91 1.61 -13.45
N GLU A 134 -11.83 2.72 -14.21
CA GLU A 134 -12.90 3.72 -14.31
C GLU A 134 -13.66 3.64 -15.64
N ALA A 135 -13.40 2.62 -16.47
CA ALA A 135 -14.08 2.45 -17.77
C ALA A 135 -15.60 2.39 -17.63
N PHE A 136 -16.09 1.83 -16.52
CA PHE A 136 -17.50 1.60 -16.25
C PHE A 136 -17.85 1.95 -14.80
N LEU A 137 -17.82 3.25 -14.46
CA LEU A 137 -18.22 3.72 -13.13
C LEU A 137 -19.73 3.61 -12.86
N GLY A 138 -20.57 3.45 -13.90
CA GLY A 138 -22.03 3.39 -13.73
C GLY A 138 -22.58 4.66 -13.05
N ASN A 139 -23.15 4.50 -11.86
CA ASN A 139 -23.68 5.61 -11.06
C ASN A 139 -22.66 6.20 -10.09
N TYR A 140 -21.46 5.62 -9.99
CA TYR A 140 -20.40 6.17 -9.16
C TYR A 140 -19.77 7.37 -9.85
N THR A 141 -19.41 8.38 -9.06
CA THR A 141 -18.67 9.55 -9.53
C THR A 141 -17.31 9.56 -8.87
N LYS A 142 -16.27 9.77 -9.67
CA LYS A 142 -14.91 9.95 -9.16
C LYS A 142 -14.90 11.09 -8.12
N PRO A 143 -14.40 10.86 -6.89
CA PRO A 143 -14.41 11.88 -5.86
C PRO A 143 -13.47 13.03 -6.23
N ARG A 144 -13.75 14.23 -5.69
CA ARG A 144 -12.83 15.37 -5.77
C ARG A 144 -11.82 15.35 -4.63
N GLN A 145 -10.74 16.14 -4.74
CA GLN A 145 -9.68 16.22 -3.73
C GLN A 145 -10.14 16.63 -2.31
N ASP A 146 -11.28 17.31 -2.23
CA ASP A 146 -11.93 17.84 -1.02
C ASP A 146 -13.05 16.93 -0.48
N CYS A 147 -13.29 15.76 -1.09
CA CYS A 147 -14.24 14.78 -0.57
C CYS A 147 -13.91 14.34 0.87
N SER A 148 -14.94 13.84 1.56
CA SER A 148 -14.80 13.25 2.89
C SER A 148 -13.87 12.03 2.87
N ALA A 149 -13.40 11.62 4.05
CA ALA A 149 -12.60 10.40 4.16
C ALA A 149 -13.43 9.17 3.76
N ASP A 150 -14.71 9.15 4.11
CA ASP A 150 -15.60 8.01 3.84
C ASP A 150 -15.86 7.87 2.33
N ASP A 151 -16.24 8.95 1.63
CA ASP A 151 -16.44 8.91 0.17
C ASP A 151 -15.17 8.45 -0.57
N ARG A 152 -14.00 8.91 -0.10
CA ARG A 152 -12.71 8.51 -0.65
C ARG A 152 -12.45 7.01 -0.44
N ASN A 153 -12.69 6.53 0.78
CA ASN A 153 -12.46 5.14 1.12
C ASN A 153 -13.42 4.21 0.39
N ASP A 154 -14.67 4.63 0.20
CA ASP A 154 -15.69 3.85 -0.48
C ASP A 154 -15.44 3.77 -1.99
N PHE A 155 -14.90 4.83 -2.60
CA PHE A 155 -14.50 4.80 -4.01
C PHE A 155 -13.27 3.90 -4.26
N ILE A 156 -12.33 3.82 -3.32
CA ILE A 156 -11.06 3.09 -3.47
C ILE A 156 -11.21 1.58 -3.18
N ARG A 157 -12.31 1.15 -2.55
CA ARG A 157 -12.58 -0.27 -2.22
C ARG A 157 -13.27 -1.01 -3.36
#